data_AF-A0A374VGG0-F1
#
_entry.id   AF-A0A374VGG0-F1
#
_cell.length_a   1.000
_cell.length_b   1.000
_cell.length_c   1.000
_cell.angle_alpha   90.00
_cell.angle_beta   90.00
_cell.angle_gamma   90.00
#
_symmetry.space_group_name_H-M   'P 1'
#
loop_
_entity.id
_entity.type
_entity.pdbx_description
1 polymer ?
#
loop_
_entity_poly.entity_id
_entity_poly.type
_entity_poly.pdbx_seq_one_letter_code
_entity_poly.pdbx_strand_id
1 'polypeptide(L)'
;MNKDYLAMMDEGELEAYAKVLGFTTAAAQTAADKAKLIEQKRGRCAELTVLGIAMSIPVKRAHDRRFIDAMNKEDRTTEELDGAFRFLLGDEQYASLMEAVTEDDGTQDDDALGYAYNKLLYSAELKNF
;
A
#
# COMPACT_ATOMS: atom_id res chain seq x y z
N MET A 1 -10.98 -5.26 -6.29
CA MET A 1 -11.98 -6.31 -6.53
C MET A 1 -13.18 -6.12 -5.61
N ASN A 2 -14.37 -6.07 -6.21
CA ASN A 2 -15.68 -6.02 -5.55
C ASN A 2 -15.98 -7.39 -4.92
N LYS A 3 -16.58 -7.41 -3.72
CA LYS A 3 -16.83 -8.62 -2.93
C LYS A 3 -17.81 -9.58 -3.62
N ASP A 4 -18.84 -9.05 -4.26
CA ASP A 4 -19.88 -9.85 -4.91
C ASP A 4 -19.28 -10.64 -6.07
N TYR A 5 -18.40 -10.00 -6.86
CA TYR A 5 -17.69 -10.67 -7.94
C TYR A 5 -16.63 -11.65 -7.44
N LEU A 6 -16.02 -11.40 -6.28
CA LEU A 6 -15.08 -12.34 -5.67
C LEU A 6 -15.81 -13.63 -5.24
N ALA A 7 -17.05 -13.50 -4.76
CA ALA A 7 -17.89 -14.64 -4.38
C ALA A 7 -18.43 -15.44 -5.58
N MET A 8 -18.41 -14.86 -6.78
CA MET A 8 -18.81 -15.55 -8.02
C MET A 8 -17.68 -16.38 -8.65
N MET A 9 -16.43 -16.16 -8.24
CA MET A 9 -15.27 -16.88 -8.79
C MET A 9 -15.26 -18.33 -8.34
N ASP A 10 -14.83 -19.22 -9.23
CA ASP A 10 -14.58 -20.61 -8.87
C ASP A 10 -13.26 -20.77 -8.09
N GLU A 11 -13.00 -21.98 -7.57
CA GLU A 11 -11.82 -22.24 -6.75
C GLU A 11 -10.49 -22.07 -7.52
N GLY A 12 -10.51 -22.30 -8.83
CA GLY A 12 -9.35 -22.15 -9.70
C GLY A 12 -9.04 -20.68 -9.95
N GLU A 13 -10.05 -19.87 -10.23
CA GLU A 13 -9.93 -18.42 -10.37
C GLU A 13 -9.46 -17.76 -9.06
N LEU A 14 -10.01 -18.19 -7.92
CA LEU A 14 -9.60 -17.69 -6.60
C LEU A 14 -8.13 -18.03 -6.29
N GLU A 15 -7.68 -19.24 -6.61
CA GLU A 15 -6.27 -19.62 -6.41
C GLU A 15 -5.34 -18.85 -7.36
N ALA A 16 -5.73 -18.67 -8.64
CA ALA A 16 -4.97 -17.88 -9.59
C ALA A 16 -4.86 -16.42 -9.15
N TYR A 17 -5.96 -15.83 -8.67
CA TYR A 17 -5.98 -14.46 -8.16
C TYR A 17 -5.10 -14.32 -6.90
N ALA A 18 -5.19 -15.25 -5.95
CA ALA A 18 -4.32 -15.23 -4.76
C ALA A 18 -2.83 -15.27 -5.11
N LYS A 19 -2.44 -16.03 -6.14
CA LYS A 19 -1.05 -16.06 -6.61
C LYS A 19 -0.59 -14.71 -7.15
N VAL A 20 -1.45 -13.99 -7.86
CA VAL A 20 -1.16 -12.60 -8.29
C VAL A 20 -0.97 -11.67 -7.08
N LEU A 21 -1.72 -11.91 -6.00
CA LEU A 21 -1.57 -11.18 -4.73
C LEU A 21 -0.34 -11.62 -3.90
N GLY A 22 0.38 -12.65 -4.34
CA GLY A 22 1.62 -13.13 -3.71
C GLY A 22 1.45 -14.25 -2.68
N PHE A 23 0.30 -14.94 -2.63
CA PHE A 23 0.07 -16.06 -1.70
C PHE A 23 -0.77 -17.19 -2.32
N THR A 24 -1.10 -18.22 -1.54
CA THR A 24 -1.95 -19.35 -1.96
C THR A 24 -3.15 -19.52 -1.04
N THR A 25 -4.27 -20.01 -1.60
CA THR A 25 -5.48 -20.34 -0.85
C THR A 25 -5.55 -21.82 -0.46
N ALA A 26 -4.47 -22.59 -0.61
CA ALA A 26 -4.44 -24.02 -0.33
C ALA A 26 -4.90 -24.43 1.10
N ALA A 27 -4.85 -23.51 2.06
CA ALA A 27 -5.36 -23.72 3.42
C ALA A 27 -6.90 -23.68 3.53
N ALA A 28 -7.60 -23.20 2.50
CA ALA A 28 -9.05 -23.09 2.45
C ALA A 28 -9.64 -24.15 1.48
N GLN A 29 -10.69 -24.84 1.93
CA GLN A 29 -11.25 -25.99 1.21
C GLN A 29 -12.35 -25.62 0.21
N THR A 30 -13.14 -24.59 0.50
CA THR A 30 -14.27 -24.19 -0.35
C THR A 30 -14.01 -22.86 -1.04
N ALA A 31 -14.68 -22.58 -2.16
CA ALA A 31 -14.64 -21.27 -2.81
C ALA A 31 -14.99 -20.12 -1.84
N ALA A 32 -15.98 -20.31 -0.97
CA ALA A 32 -16.36 -19.30 0.02
C ALA A 32 -15.22 -19.03 1.04
N ASP A 33 -14.56 -20.08 1.53
CA ASP A 33 -13.43 -19.94 2.46
C ASP A 33 -12.22 -19.28 1.79
N LYS A 34 -11.95 -19.64 0.52
CA LYS A 34 -10.88 -19.05 -0.30
C LYS A 34 -11.13 -17.55 -0.52
N ALA A 35 -12.35 -17.18 -0.89
CA ALA A 35 -12.76 -15.78 -1.04
C ALA A 35 -12.59 -15.00 0.28
N LYS A 36 -13.04 -15.57 1.40
CA LYS A 36 -12.87 -14.96 2.73
C LYS A 36 -11.40 -14.76 3.10
N LEU A 37 -10.54 -15.75 2.83
CA LEU A 37 -9.11 -15.64 3.05
C LEU A 37 -8.49 -14.50 2.23
N ILE A 38 -8.87 -14.38 0.96
CA ILE A 38 -8.43 -13.27 0.10
C ILE A 38 -8.88 -11.92 0.65
N GLU A 39 -10.12 -11.80 1.11
CA GLU A 39 -10.59 -10.55 1.73
C GLU A 39 -9.81 -10.18 2.98
N GLN A 40 -9.53 -11.14 3.85
CA GLN A 40 -8.75 -10.93 5.07
C GLN A 40 -7.34 -10.44 4.73
N LYS A 41 -6.67 -11.11 3.79
CA LYS A 41 -5.34 -10.70 3.31
C LYS A 41 -5.35 -9.31 2.69
N ARG A 42 -6.35 -9.01 1.85
CA ARG A 42 -6.53 -7.67 1.26
C ARG A 42 -6.86 -6.56 2.27
N GLY A 43 -7.33 -6.93 3.46
CA GLY A 43 -7.59 -6.02 4.57
C GLY A 43 -6.37 -5.73 5.46
N ARG A 44 -5.23 -6.40 5.24
CA ARG A 44 -4.03 -6.25 6.05
C ARG A 44 -3.46 -4.83 6.00
N CYS A 45 -2.96 -4.36 7.15
CA CYS A 45 -2.04 -3.23 7.24
C CYS A 45 -0.60 -3.73 7.40
N ALA A 46 0.34 -3.04 6.76
CA ALA A 46 1.77 -3.17 7.03
C ALA A 46 2.15 -2.17 8.13
N GLU A 47 2.99 -2.60 9.07
CA GLU A 47 3.44 -1.77 10.19
C GLU A 47 4.91 -1.42 9.96
N LEU A 48 5.18 -0.14 9.73
CA LEU A 48 6.50 0.34 9.34
C LEU A 48 6.94 1.48 10.23
N THR A 49 8.25 1.61 10.44
CA THR A 49 8.83 2.78 11.10
C THR A 49 9.63 3.59 10.09
N VAL A 50 9.24 4.84 9.85
CA VAL A 50 9.90 5.75 8.90
C VAL A 50 10.23 7.04 9.63
N LEU A 51 11.51 7.45 9.63
CA LEU A 51 12.00 8.60 10.41
C LEU A 51 11.58 8.57 11.89
N GLY A 52 11.50 7.37 12.49
CA GLY A 52 11.04 7.18 13.87
C GLY A 52 9.51 7.19 14.06
N ILE A 53 8.74 7.49 13.02
CA ILE A 53 7.27 7.49 13.04
C ILE A 53 6.77 6.06 12.81
N ALA A 54 5.97 5.54 13.73
CA ALA A 54 5.24 4.29 13.52
C ALA A 54 4.04 4.54 12.57
N MET A 55 3.98 3.78 11.48
CA MET A 55 2.97 3.92 10.43
C MET A 55 2.25 2.59 10.22
N SER A 56 0.91 2.64 10.20
CA SER A 56 0.03 1.55 9.80
C SER A 56 -0.56 1.85 8.44
N ILE A 57 -0.14 1.12 7.41
CA ILE A 57 -0.47 1.40 6.02
C ILE A 57 -1.31 0.26 5.45
N PRO A 58 -2.56 0.48 5.04
CA PRO A 58 -3.35 -0.53 4.34
C PRO A 58 -2.63 -0.94 3.06
N VAL A 59 -2.22 -2.21 2.96
CA VAL A 59 -1.42 -2.73 1.84
C VAL A 59 -2.13 -2.47 0.50
N LYS A 60 -3.46 -2.57 0.51
CA LYS A 60 -4.29 -2.29 -0.67
C LYS A 60 -4.12 -0.88 -1.26
N ARG A 61 -3.63 0.12 -0.51
CA ARG A 61 -3.35 1.45 -1.05
C ARG A 61 -2.08 1.47 -1.90
N ALA A 62 -1.06 0.72 -1.53
CA ALA A 62 0.15 0.54 -2.34
C ALA A 62 -0.13 -0.23 -3.65
N HIS A 63 -1.22 -0.99 -3.69
CA HIS A 63 -1.70 -1.74 -4.86
C HIS A 63 -2.89 -1.07 -5.55
N ASP A 64 -3.26 0.15 -5.13
CA ASP A 64 -4.37 0.89 -5.75
C ASP A 64 -3.93 1.43 -7.11
N ARG A 65 -4.81 1.35 -8.09
CA ARG A 65 -4.51 1.79 -9.46
C ARG A 65 -4.07 3.25 -9.52
N ARG A 66 -4.66 4.14 -8.70
CA ARG A 66 -4.30 5.56 -8.65
C ARG A 66 -2.88 5.78 -8.16
N PHE A 67 -2.46 5.02 -7.13
CA PHE A 67 -1.09 5.09 -6.63
C PHE A 67 -0.11 4.58 -7.67
N ILE A 68 -0.38 3.42 -8.28
CA ILE A 68 0.48 2.84 -9.32
C ILE A 68 0.59 3.76 -10.55
N ASP A 69 -0.51 4.35 -11.00
CA ASP A 69 -0.51 5.28 -12.13
C ASP A 69 0.30 6.54 -11.82
N ALA A 70 0.15 7.12 -10.62
CA ALA A 70 0.98 8.24 -10.19
C ALA A 70 2.47 7.85 -10.15
N MET A 71 2.80 6.68 -9.57
CA MET A 71 4.19 6.23 -9.47
C MET A 71 4.85 5.92 -10.82
N ASN A 72 4.07 5.51 -11.82
CA ASN A 72 4.56 5.18 -13.18
C ASN A 72 4.57 6.36 -14.16
N LYS A 73 4.04 7.53 -13.78
CA LYS A 73 4.08 8.73 -14.63
C LYS A 73 5.53 9.19 -14.83
N GLU A 74 5.99 9.25 -16.08
CA GLU A 74 7.38 9.59 -16.43
C GLU A 74 7.73 11.05 -16.09
N ASP A 75 6.78 11.97 -16.27
CA ASP A 75 6.91 13.42 -16.07
C ASP A 75 6.17 13.89 -14.80
N ARG A 76 6.20 13.07 -13.75
CA ARG A 76 5.51 13.37 -12.49
C ARG A 76 6.09 14.62 -11.80
N THR A 77 5.22 15.52 -11.37
CA THR A 77 5.60 16.69 -10.57
C THR A 77 5.78 16.32 -9.09
N THR A 78 6.46 17.18 -8.32
CA THR A 78 6.55 17.00 -6.85
C THR A 78 5.18 16.97 -6.19
N GLU A 79 4.25 17.84 -6.61
CA GLU A 79 2.88 17.86 -6.07
C GLU A 79 2.12 16.54 -6.34
N GLU A 80 2.33 15.93 -7.50
CA GLU A 80 1.73 14.63 -7.83
C GLU A 80 2.35 13.49 -7.01
N LEU A 81 3.66 13.56 -6.74
CA LEU A 81 4.36 12.61 -5.87
C LEU A 81 3.84 12.70 -4.43
N ASP A 82 3.73 13.92 -3.92
CA ASP A 82 3.17 14.22 -2.60
C ASP A 82 1.73 13.76 -2.48
N GLY A 83 0.91 14.02 -3.52
CA GLY A 83 -0.45 13.50 -3.60
C GLY A 83 -0.52 11.97 -3.55
N ALA A 84 0.41 11.27 -4.20
CA ALA A 84 0.48 9.82 -4.18
C ALA A 84 0.86 9.28 -2.79
N PHE A 85 1.84 9.88 -2.12
CA PHE A 85 2.23 9.48 -0.77
C PHE A 85 1.19 9.85 0.27
N ARG A 86 0.54 10.99 0.13
CA ARG A 86 -0.61 11.37 0.95
C ARG A 86 -1.77 10.39 0.79
N PHE A 87 -2.04 9.92 -0.42
CA PHE A 87 -3.02 8.87 -0.65
C PHE A 87 -2.61 7.55 0.02
N LEU A 88 -1.34 7.15 -0.08
CA LEU A 88 -0.80 5.92 0.51
C LEU A 88 -0.93 5.95 2.04
N LEU A 89 -0.41 6.99 2.68
CA LEU A 89 -0.33 7.13 4.13
C LEU A 89 -1.67 7.55 4.76
N GLY A 90 -2.48 8.31 4.03
CA GLY A 90 -3.60 9.07 4.60
C GLY A 90 -3.14 10.38 5.21
N ASP A 91 -4.09 11.30 5.45
CA ASP A 91 -3.79 12.69 5.83
C ASP A 91 -2.96 12.81 7.12
N GLU A 92 -3.30 12.05 8.16
CA GLU A 92 -2.64 12.14 9.47
C GLU A 92 -1.18 11.68 9.41
N GLN A 93 -0.94 10.47 8.88
CA GLN A 93 0.42 9.92 8.80
C GLN A 93 1.30 10.70 7.80
N TYR A 94 0.69 11.25 6.75
CA TYR A 94 1.39 12.15 5.83
C TYR A 94 1.76 13.47 6.50
N ALA A 95 0.85 14.07 7.28
CA ALA A 95 1.15 15.28 8.03
C ALA A 95 2.29 15.07 9.04
N SER A 96 2.29 13.94 9.78
CA SER A 96 3.42 13.60 10.66
C SER A 96 4.74 13.46 9.91
N LEU A 97 4.72 12.89 8.70
CA LEU A 97 5.92 12.80 7.87
C LEU A 97 6.39 14.19 7.44
N MET A 98 5.49 15.07 7.00
CA MET A 98 5.84 16.43 6.59
C MET A 98 6.37 17.25 7.76
N GLU A 99 5.80 17.10 8.96
CA GLU A 99 6.33 17.71 10.18
C GLU A 99 7.75 17.21 10.48
N ALA A 100 8.00 15.90 10.38
CA ALA A 100 9.31 15.32 10.67
C ALA A 100 10.43 15.72 9.70
N VAL A 101 10.10 16.16 8.48
CA VAL A 101 11.08 16.66 7.49
C VAL A 101 11.13 18.19 7.43
N THR A 102 10.31 18.88 8.24
CA THR A 102 10.35 20.35 8.32
C THR A 102 11.23 20.77 9.50
N GLU A 103 12.24 21.59 9.22
CA GLU A 103 13.16 22.13 10.23
C GLU A 103 12.53 23.29 11.03
N ASP A 104 13.18 23.66 12.13
CA ASP A 104 12.72 24.75 13.02
C ASP A 104 12.60 26.11 12.31
N ASP A 105 13.35 26.33 11.23
CA ASP A 105 13.30 27.55 10.42
C ASP A 105 12.25 27.49 9.28
N GLY A 106 11.52 26.38 9.17
CA GLY A 106 10.48 26.13 8.18
C GLY A 106 10.98 25.61 6.83
N THR A 107 12.29 25.38 6.68
CA THR A 107 12.82 24.68 5.50
C THR A 107 12.44 23.20 5.54
N GLN A 108 12.39 22.56 4.37
CA GLN A 108 12.09 21.12 4.26
C GLN A 108 13.33 20.37 3.77
N ASP A 109 13.69 19.33 4.52
CA ASP A 109 14.78 18.42 4.19
C ASP A 109 14.31 17.40 3.13
N ASP A 110 14.60 17.71 1.86
CA ASP A 110 14.26 16.87 0.71
C ASP A 110 15.02 15.53 0.73
N ASP A 111 16.21 15.46 1.35
CA ASP A 111 16.96 14.21 1.49
C ASP A 111 16.29 13.28 2.50
N ALA A 112 15.80 13.82 3.62
CA ALA A 112 15.00 13.07 4.59
C ALA A 112 13.66 12.60 3.99
N LEU A 113 12.99 13.45 3.22
CA LEU A 113 11.76 13.11 2.51
C LEU A 113 12.01 12.02 1.45
N GLY A 114 13.09 12.17 0.67
CA GLY A 114 13.54 11.18 -0.30
C GLY A 114 13.88 9.83 0.34
N TYR A 115 14.52 9.82 1.51
CA TYR A 115 14.73 8.61 2.29
C TYR A 115 13.40 7.96 2.70
N ALA A 116 12.46 8.75 3.23
CA ALA A 116 11.16 8.26 3.67
C ALA A 116 10.37 7.61 2.52
N TYR A 117 10.32 8.29 1.37
CA TYR A 117 9.67 7.80 0.16
C TYR A 117 10.31 6.50 -0.35
N ASN A 118 11.64 6.43 -0.42
CA ASN A 118 12.34 5.22 -0.82
C ASN A 118 12.06 4.04 0.13
N LYS A 119 12.08 4.29 1.44
CA LYS A 119 11.79 3.24 2.44
C LYS A 119 10.38 2.67 2.29
N LEU A 120 9.40 3.53 2.03
CA LEU A 120 8.02 3.13 1.79
C LEU A 120 7.88 2.33 0.48
N LEU A 121 8.43 2.84 -0.63
CA LEU A 121 8.32 2.20 -1.95
C LEU A 121 8.96 0.82 -2.01
N TYR A 122 10.13 0.67 -1.36
CA TYR A 122 10.88 -0.58 -1.41
C TYR A 122 10.57 -1.53 -0.25
N SER A 123 9.65 -1.16 0.65
CA SER A 123 9.22 -2.02 1.76
C SER A 123 8.68 -3.36 1.27
N ALA A 124 9.29 -4.46 1.74
CA ALA A 124 8.81 -5.81 1.45
C ALA A 124 7.38 -6.03 1.98
N GLU A 125 7.01 -5.37 3.08
CA GLU A 125 5.69 -5.52 3.68
C GLU A 125 4.57 -4.89 2.85
N LEU A 126 4.89 -3.95 1.96
CA LEU A 126 3.90 -3.32 1.07
C LEU A 126 3.84 -4.01 -0.30
N LYS A 127 4.83 -4.84 -0.65
CA LYS A 127 4.90 -5.50 -1.96
C LYS A 127 3.90 -6.66 -2.13
N ASN A 128 3.56 -7.38 -1.07
CA ASN A 128 2.71 -8.58 -1.14
C ASN A 128 1.60 -8.55 -0.08
N PHE A 129 0.49 -9.27 -0.31
CA PHE A 129 -0.63 -9.36 0.65
C PHE A 129 -0.45 -10.44 1.73
#